data_AF-A0A959CVW5-F1
#
_entry.id   AF-A0A959CVW5-F1
#
_cell.length_a   1.000
_cell.length_b   1.000
_cell.length_c   1.000
_cell.angle_alpha   90.00
_cell.angle_beta   90.00
_cell.angle_gamma   90.00
#
_symmetry.space_group_name_H-M   'P 1'
#
loop_
_entity.id
_entity.type
_entity.pdbx_description
1 polymer ?
#
loop_
_entity_poly.entity_id
_entity_poly.type
_entity_poly.pdbx_seq_one_letter_code
_entity_poly.pdbx_strand_id
1 'polypeptide(L)'
;RRQWLFAASFALIVVAGALLYSQLRPSLYEQFNSHPPLALTEKSSDGINLSRVEQAFNTGRYREALDGLNQYLDNHPKDLTAQLFKGIAALELKQYDIAIPVFESLRLGDTDLQDYGAWYLALTYLRQGDRKKCRELLEEIPEGSELRE
;
A
#
# COMPACT_ATOMS: atom_id res chain seq x y z
N ARG A 1 4.88 0.78 56.16
CA ARG A 1 5.01 -0.37 55.21
C ARG A 1 4.04 -0.33 54.01
N ARG A 2 2.89 0.39 54.04
CA ARG A 2 1.88 0.39 52.96
C ARG A 2 2.17 1.26 51.72
N GLN A 3 3.07 2.24 51.79
CA GLN A 3 3.31 3.18 50.67
C GLN A 3 3.98 2.54 49.44
N TRP A 4 4.70 1.44 49.62
CA TRP A 4 5.30 0.68 48.52
C TRP A 4 4.27 -0.04 47.64
N LEU A 5 3.10 -0.39 48.20
CA LEU A 5 2.00 -1.00 47.43
C LEU A 5 1.31 0.03 46.51
N PHE A 6 1.21 1.29 46.95
CA PHE A 6 0.71 2.40 46.13
C PHE A 6 1.72 2.83 45.05
N ALA A 7 3.02 2.81 45.37
CA ALA A 7 4.07 3.09 44.39
C ALA A 7 4.18 1.98 43.31
N ALA A 8 4.05 0.71 43.71
CA ALA A 8 4.11 -0.43 42.79
C ALA A 8 2.91 -0.48 41.83
N SER A 9 1.71 -0.11 42.29
CA SER A 9 0.51 -0.04 41.45
C SER A 9 0.56 1.10 40.43
N PHE A 10 1.10 2.26 40.81
CA PHE A 10 1.30 3.38 39.87
C PHE A 10 2.32 3.02 38.77
N ALA A 11 3.43 2.37 39.13
CA ALA A 11 4.43 1.90 38.16
C ALA A 11 3.84 0.90 37.15
N LEU A 12 2.99 -0.03 37.60
CA LEU A 12 2.28 -0.96 36.73
C LEU A 12 1.33 -0.27 35.75
N ILE A 13 0.60 0.75 36.19
CA ILE A 13 -0.30 1.52 35.33
C ILE A 13 0.49 2.31 34.28
N VAL A 14 1.62 2.91 34.65
CA VAL A 14 2.50 3.64 33.73
C VAL A 14 3.10 2.69 32.68
N VAL A 15 3.61 1.54 33.11
CA VAL A 15 4.17 0.52 32.19
C VAL A 15 3.09 -0.06 31.29
N ALA A 16 1.92 -0.42 31.83
CA ALA A 16 0.80 -0.91 31.03
C ALA A 16 0.32 0.15 30.04
N GLY A 17 0.24 1.41 30.46
CA GLY A 17 -0.08 2.55 29.58
C GLY A 17 0.94 2.73 28.46
N ALA A 18 2.23 2.62 28.74
CA ALA A 18 3.29 2.70 27.74
C ALA A 18 3.25 1.52 26.75
N LEU A 19 2.96 0.30 27.22
CA LEU A 19 2.82 -0.89 26.38
C LEU A 19 1.58 -0.78 25.48
N LEU A 20 0.43 -0.37 26.04
CA LEU A 20 -0.80 -0.11 25.27
C LEU A 20 -0.57 1.01 24.24
N TYR A 21 0.09 2.09 24.63
CA TYR A 21 0.44 3.18 23.72
C TYR A 21 1.37 2.72 22.58
N SER A 22 2.30 1.81 22.85
CA SER A 22 3.17 1.22 21.81
C SER A 22 2.41 0.32 20.83
N GLN A 23 1.40 -0.43 21.31
CA GLN A 23 0.53 -1.31 20.51
C GLN A 23 -0.47 -0.51 19.66
N LEU A 24 -0.88 0.67 20.15
CA LEU A 24 -1.83 1.57 19.47
C LEU A 24 -1.16 2.48 18.44
N ARG A 25 0.16 2.40 18.23
CA ARG A 25 0.82 3.19 17.18
C ARG A 25 0.43 2.63 15.82
N PRO A 26 -0.06 3.46 14.89
CA PRO A 26 -0.31 3.02 13.52
C PRO A 26 0.98 2.44 12.94
N SER A 27 0.85 1.32 12.24
CA SER A 27 1.99 0.67 11.61
C SER A 27 2.68 1.65 10.64
N LEU A 28 3.97 1.48 10.38
CA LEU A 28 4.68 2.34 9.42
C LEU A 28 3.96 2.34 8.05
N TYR A 29 3.38 1.20 7.65
CA TYR A 29 2.57 1.13 6.44
C TYR A 29 1.41 2.14 6.42
N GLU A 30 0.64 2.24 7.51
CA GLU A 30 -0.52 3.15 7.61
C GLU A 30 -0.12 4.64 7.59
N GLN A 31 1.16 4.94 7.79
CA GLN A 31 1.65 6.32 7.70
C GLN A 31 1.94 6.73 6.26
N PHE A 32 2.21 5.75 5.38
CA PHE A 32 2.69 5.96 4.02
C PHE A 32 1.77 5.39 2.93
N ASN A 33 0.66 4.72 3.29
CA ASN A 33 -0.29 4.10 2.36
C ASN A 33 -1.26 5.10 1.69
N SER A 34 -0.84 6.33 1.46
CA SER A 34 -1.66 7.28 0.69
C SER A 34 -1.63 6.90 -0.80
N HIS A 35 -2.81 6.67 -1.38
CA HIS A 35 -2.94 6.30 -2.78
C HIS A 35 -3.47 7.48 -3.61
N PRO A 36 -2.92 7.74 -4.81
CA PRO A 36 -3.55 8.66 -5.73
C PRO A 36 -4.95 8.16 -6.09
N PRO A 37 -5.92 9.04 -6.39
CA PRO A 37 -7.23 8.60 -6.84
C PRO A 37 -7.11 7.89 -8.19
N LEU A 38 -7.84 6.79 -8.34
CA LEU A 38 -7.99 6.13 -9.63
C LEU A 38 -8.86 7.00 -10.54
N ALA A 39 -8.32 7.33 -11.71
CA ALA A 39 -9.03 7.95 -12.83
C ALA A 39 -8.59 7.27 -14.12
N LEU A 40 -9.45 6.42 -14.67
CA LEU A 40 -9.23 5.77 -15.95
C LEU A 40 -9.87 6.62 -17.04
N THR A 41 -9.18 6.78 -18.17
CA THR A 41 -9.81 7.44 -19.32
C THR A 41 -10.95 6.56 -19.82
N GLU A 42 -12.16 7.12 -19.86
CA GLU A 42 -13.36 6.42 -20.32
C GLU A 42 -13.22 6.07 -21.81
N LYS A 43 -12.75 4.84 -22.09
CA LYS A 43 -12.92 4.22 -23.40
C LYS A 43 -14.23 3.45 -23.33
N SER A 44 -15.28 4.04 -23.90
CA SER A 44 -16.65 3.55 -23.87
C SER A 44 -16.88 2.19 -24.59
N SER A 45 -15.84 1.51 -25.03
CA SER A 45 -15.92 0.32 -25.90
C SER A 45 -16.09 -1.00 -25.17
N ASP A 46 -15.83 -1.09 -23.87
CA ASP A 46 -15.55 -2.38 -23.25
C ASP A 46 -16.69 -2.93 -22.38
N GLY A 47 -17.81 -2.21 -22.27
CA GLY A 47 -18.95 -2.61 -21.43
C GLY A 47 -18.68 -2.61 -19.93
N ILE A 48 -17.48 -2.16 -19.52
CA ILE A 48 -17.05 -2.06 -18.13
C ILE A 48 -17.44 -0.69 -17.58
N ASN A 49 -18.10 -0.68 -16.42
CA ASN A 49 -18.43 0.56 -15.74
C ASN A 49 -17.21 1.08 -14.97
N LEU A 50 -16.34 1.83 -15.65
CA LEU A 50 -15.10 2.36 -15.08
C LEU A 50 -15.37 3.31 -13.91
N SER A 51 -16.45 4.09 -13.97
CA SER A 51 -16.86 4.96 -12.85
C SER A 51 -17.12 4.15 -11.58
N ARG A 52 -17.72 2.96 -11.68
CA ARG A 52 -17.92 2.06 -10.54
C ARG A 52 -16.60 1.50 -10.01
N VAL A 53 -15.67 1.15 -10.90
CA VAL A 53 -14.34 0.65 -10.52
C VAL A 53 -13.54 1.72 -9.78
N GLU A 54 -13.52 2.95 -10.33
CA GLU A 54 -12.91 4.14 -9.71
C GLU A 54 -13.51 4.42 -8.35
N GLN A 55 -14.84 4.48 -8.26
CA GLN A 55 -15.53 4.73 -7.00
C GLN A 55 -15.21 3.64 -5.98
N ALA A 56 -15.21 2.36 -6.39
CA ALA A 56 -14.85 1.25 -5.52
C ALA A 56 -13.43 1.41 -4.98
N PHE A 57 -12.46 1.73 -5.83
CA PHE A 57 -11.08 1.95 -5.41
C PHE A 57 -10.95 3.13 -4.43
N ASN A 58 -11.47 4.29 -4.82
CA ASN A 58 -11.35 5.54 -4.07
C ASN A 58 -12.10 5.53 -2.72
N THR A 59 -13.00 4.56 -2.51
CA THR A 59 -13.73 4.36 -1.25
C THR A 59 -13.27 3.11 -0.48
N GLY A 60 -12.13 2.52 -0.85
CA GLY A 60 -11.52 1.39 -0.15
C GLY A 60 -12.20 0.04 -0.37
N ARG A 61 -13.14 -0.07 -1.31
CA ARG A 61 -13.73 -1.36 -1.74
C ARG A 61 -12.78 -2.07 -2.71
N TYR A 62 -11.57 -2.38 -2.23
CA TYR A 62 -10.48 -2.90 -3.07
C TYR A 62 -10.79 -4.23 -3.75
N ARG A 63 -11.64 -5.08 -3.17
CA ARG A 63 -12.07 -6.33 -3.82
C ARG A 63 -12.89 -6.07 -5.08
N GLU A 64 -13.88 -5.20 -4.98
CA GLU A 64 -14.72 -4.80 -6.12
C GLU A 64 -13.87 -4.06 -7.18
N ALA A 65 -12.97 -3.19 -6.74
CA ALA A 65 -12.03 -2.51 -7.63
C ALA A 65 -11.12 -3.51 -8.37
N LEU A 66 -10.55 -4.48 -7.66
CA LEU A 66 -9.66 -5.49 -8.24
C LEU A 66 -10.38 -6.34 -9.30
N ASP A 67 -11.62 -6.76 -9.03
CA ASP A 67 -12.42 -7.54 -10.00
C ASP A 67 -12.69 -6.73 -11.27
N GLY A 68 -13.05 -5.45 -11.13
CA GLY A 68 -13.26 -4.55 -12.27
C GLY A 68 -11.99 -4.22 -13.05
N LEU A 69 -10.87 -4.01 -12.35
CA LEU A 69 -9.55 -3.77 -12.95
C LEU A 69 -9.06 -5.00 -13.73
N ASN A 70 -9.29 -6.21 -13.22
CA ASN A 70 -8.96 -7.44 -13.95
C ASN A 70 -9.74 -7.53 -15.26
N GLN A 71 -11.06 -7.30 -15.23
CA GLN A 71 -11.89 -7.30 -16.43
C GLN A 71 -11.44 -6.23 -17.44
N TYR A 72 -11.05 -5.05 -16.96
CA TYR A 72 -10.55 -3.97 -17.82
C TYR A 72 -9.22 -4.34 -18.47
N LEU A 73 -8.29 -4.90 -17.70
CA LEU A 73 -6.98 -5.32 -18.18
C LEU A 73 -7.04 -6.51 -19.16
N ASP A 74 -8.13 -7.28 -19.20
CA ASP A 74 -8.33 -8.31 -20.24
C ASP A 74 -8.37 -7.68 -21.65
N ASN A 75 -8.94 -6.48 -21.77
CA ASN A 75 -9.04 -5.72 -23.03
C ASN A 75 -7.89 -4.72 -23.20
N HIS A 76 -7.34 -4.21 -22.10
CA HIS A 76 -6.26 -3.22 -22.08
C HIS A 76 -5.02 -3.71 -21.33
N PRO A 77 -4.40 -4.83 -21.72
CA PRO A 77 -3.34 -5.46 -20.94
C PRO A 77 -2.08 -4.60 -20.79
N LYS A 78 -1.95 -3.52 -21.56
CA LYS A 78 -0.82 -2.58 -21.54
C LYS A 78 -1.12 -1.26 -20.83
N ASP A 79 -2.31 -1.10 -20.26
CA ASP A 79 -2.65 0.09 -19.48
C ASP A 79 -1.93 0.06 -18.14
N LEU A 80 -0.80 0.76 -18.07
CA LEU A 80 0.08 0.75 -16.90
C LEU A 80 -0.57 1.40 -15.67
N THR A 81 -1.45 2.38 -15.88
CA THR A 81 -2.24 2.98 -14.79
C THR A 81 -3.15 1.93 -14.19
N ALA A 82 -3.95 1.23 -15.01
CA ALA A 82 -4.80 0.16 -14.51
C ALA A 82 -4.00 -0.99 -13.84
N GLN A 83 -2.81 -1.31 -14.35
CA GLN A 83 -1.90 -2.28 -13.70
C GLN A 83 -1.44 -1.79 -12.33
N LEU A 84 -0.98 -0.53 -12.21
CA LEU A 84 -0.58 0.07 -10.94
C LEU A 84 -1.70 -0.05 -9.90
N PHE A 85 -2.91 0.38 -10.27
CA PHE A 85 -4.06 0.35 -9.37
C PHE A 85 -4.53 -1.06 -9.03
N LYS A 86 -4.36 -2.03 -9.94
CA LYS A 86 -4.55 -3.46 -9.63
C LYS A 86 -3.55 -3.91 -8.56
N GLY A 87 -2.28 -3.52 -8.69
CA GLY A 87 -1.25 -3.80 -7.68
C GLY A 87 -1.61 -3.21 -6.32
N ILE A 88 -2.07 -1.96 -6.28
CA ILE A 88 -2.47 -1.29 -5.03
C ILE A 88 -3.67 -1.98 -4.39
N ALA A 89 -4.71 -2.31 -5.17
CA ALA A 89 -5.86 -3.04 -4.67
C ALA A 89 -5.46 -4.42 -4.12
N ALA A 90 -4.55 -5.14 -4.79
CA ALA A 90 -4.02 -6.41 -4.31
C ALA A 90 -3.23 -6.25 -3.01
N LEU A 91 -2.38 -5.23 -2.91
CA LEU A 91 -1.64 -4.88 -1.69
C LEU A 91 -2.60 -4.63 -0.52
N GLU A 92 -3.68 -3.86 -0.76
CA GLU A 92 -4.73 -3.59 0.23
C GLU A 92 -5.50 -4.82 0.70
N LEU A 93 -5.64 -5.80 -0.18
CA LEU A 93 -6.20 -7.11 0.16
C LEU A 93 -5.18 -8.09 0.72
N LYS A 94 -3.92 -7.66 0.93
CA LYS A 94 -2.78 -8.49 1.36
C LYS A 94 -2.46 -9.66 0.40
N GLN A 95 -2.81 -9.51 -0.87
CA GLN A 95 -2.52 -10.45 -1.96
C GLN A 95 -1.13 -10.14 -2.54
N TYR A 96 -0.10 -10.40 -1.75
CA TYR A 96 1.28 -10.03 -2.08
C TYR A 96 1.84 -10.79 -3.30
N ASP A 97 1.34 -12.00 -3.55
CA ASP A 97 1.62 -12.82 -4.72
C ASP A 97 1.19 -12.15 -6.03
N ILE A 98 0.18 -11.28 -5.97
CA ILE A 98 -0.28 -10.48 -7.12
C ILE A 98 0.40 -9.10 -7.13
N ALA A 99 0.52 -8.45 -5.97
CA ALA A 99 1.03 -7.08 -5.87
C ALA A 99 2.51 -6.96 -6.24
N ILE A 100 3.37 -7.85 -5.69
CA ILE A 100 4.83 -7.81 -5.91
C ILE A 100 5.20 -7.86 -7.40
N PRO A 101 4.76 -8.86 -8.20
CA PRO A 101 5.18 -8.94 -9.60
C PRO A 101 4.69 -7.76 -10.44
N VAL A 102 3.52 -7.18 -10.11
CA VAL A 102 3.02 -5.97 -10.77
C VAL A 102 3.97 -4.80 -10.52
N PHE A 103 4.32 -4.55 -9.26
CA PHE A 103 5.20 -3.43 -8.91
C PHE A 103 6.64 -3.64 -9.39
N GLU A 104 7.15 -4.87 -9.37
CA GLU A 104 8.45 -5.19 -9.97
C GLU A 104 8.46 -4.90 -11.48
N SER A 105 7.41 -5.27 -12.20
CA SER A 105 7.29 -4.98 -13.63
C SER A 105 7.24 -3.48 -13.91
N LEU A 106 6.51 -2.70 -13.10
CA LEU A 106 6.43 -1.24 -13.25
C LEU A 106 7.76 -0.56 -12.96
N ARG A 107 8.44 -0.99 -11.89
CA ARG A 107 9.76 -0.49 -11.50
C ARG A 107 10.83 -0.72 -12.58
N LEU A 108 10.77 -1.87 -13.26
CA LEU A 108 11.76 -2.26 -14.27
C LEU A 108 11.44 -1.75 -15.69
N GLY A 109 10.19 -1.33 -15.95
CA GLY A 109 9.79 -0.79 -17.24
C GLY A 109 10.28 0.65 -17.44
N ASP A 110 10.49 1.12 -18.68
CA ASP A 110 10.92 2.49 -18.99
C ASP A 110 9.72 3.43 -19.12
N THR A 111 9.15 3.84 -17.98
CA THR A 111 7.84 4.55 -17.92
C THR A 111 7.82 5.53 -16.75
N ASP A 112 6.94 6.53 -16.81
CA ASP A 112 6.73 7.50 -15.71
C ASP A 112 6.23 6.85 -14.39
N LEU A 113 5.88 5.55 -14.42
CA LEU A 113 5.44 4.79 -13.25
C LEU A 113 6.56 3.99 -12.57
N GLN A 114 7.82 4.12 -13.00
CA GLN A 114 8.97 3.46 -12.36
C GLN A 114 9.03 3.75 -10.86
N ASP A 115 8.92 5.02 -10.50
CA ASP A 115 9.00 5.50 -9.13
C ASP A 115 7.82 4.96 -8.30
N TYR A 116 6.61 4.96 -8.85
CA TYR A 116 5.45 4.34 -8.23
C TYR A 116 5.66 2.83 -8.02
N GLY A 117 6.21 2.13 -9.00
CA GLY A 117 6.55 0.70 -8.89
C GLY A 117 7.54 0.44 -7.75
N ALA A 118 8.61 1.23 -7.66
CA ALA A 118 9.60 1.11 -6.60
C ALA A 118 8.98 1.37 -5.21
N TRP A 119 8.23 2.47 -5.08
CA TRP A 119 7.57 2.87 -3.83
C TRP A 119 6.58 1.82 -3.34
N TYR A 120 5.67 1.37 -4.19
CA TYR A 120 4.67 0.39 -3.79
C TYR A 120 5.25 -0.99 -3.54
N LEU A 121 6.34 -1.37 -4.21
CA LEU A 121 7.06 -2.59 -3.89
C LEU A 121 7.69 -2.51 -2.49
N ALA A 122 8.29 -1.37 -2.13
CA ALA A 122 8.83 -1.15 -0.78
C ALA A 122 7.74 -1.19 0.29
N LEU A 123 6.59 -0.54 0.04
CA LEU A 123 5.43 -0.59 0.92
C LEU A 123 4.86 -2.02 1.05
N THR A 124 4.89 -2.80 -0.04
CA THR A 124 4.43 -4.19 -0.02
C THR A 124 5.30 -5.04 0.90
N TYR A 125 6.63 -4.93 0.78
CA TYR A 125 7.55 -5.62 1.70
C TYR A 125 7.41 -5.13 3.14
N LEU A 126 7.20 -3.83 3.35
CA LEU A 126 6.93 -3.26 4.67
C LEU A 126 5.67 -3.86 5.30
N ARG A 127 4.58 -3.95 4.53
CA ARG A 127 3.29 -4.50 5.00
C ARG A 127 3.36 -6.00 5.26
N GLN A 128 4.13 -6.72 4.44
CA GLN A 128 4.39 -8.16 4.63
C GLN A 128 5.26 -8.43 5.87
N GLY A 129 5.99 -7.42 6.36
CA GLY A 129 6.91 -7.53 7.49
C GLY A 129 8.36 -7.81 7.08
N ASP A 130 8.66 -7.88 5.78
CA ASP A 130 10.02 -8.04 5.25
C ASP A 130 10.74 -6.68 5.23
N ARG A 131 11.11 -6.23 6.42
CA ARG A 131 11.81 -4.96 6.62
C ARG A 131 13.19 -4.92 5.95
N LYS A 132 13.80 -6.09 5.74
CA LYS A 132 15.11 -6.18 5.10
C LYS A 132 14.99 -5.82 3.63
N LYS A 133 14.10 -6.48 2.89
CA LYS A 133 13.86 -6.16 1.46
C LYS A 133 13.33 -4.75 1.26
N CYS A 134 12.43 -4.30 2.14
CA CYS A 134 11.95 -2.93 2.13
C CYS A 134 13.10 -1.92 2.22
N ARG A 135 14.04 -2.11 3.16
CA ARG A 135 15.21 -1.25 3.30
C ARG A 135 16.14 -1.31 2.08
N GLU A 136 16.50 -2.51 1.64
CA GLU A 136 17.38 -2.71 0.48
C GLU A 136 16.82 -1.99 -0.74
N LEU A 137 15.51 -2.12 -0.99
CA LEU A 137 14.86 -1.46 -2.13
C LEU A 137 14.83 0.07 -2.00
N LEU A 138 14.58 0.61 -0.80
CA LEU A 138 14.59 2.07 -0.60
C LEU A 138 15.99 2.68 -0.73
N GLU A 139 17.04 1.92 -0.40
CA GLU A 139 18.43 2.34 -0.58
C GLU A 139 18.85 2.35 -2.05
N GLU A 140 18.23 1.51 -2.90
CA GLU A 140 18.43 1.51 -4.35
C GLU A 140 17.80 2.72 -5.05
N ILE A 141 16.81 3.39 -4.43
CA ILE A 141 16.15 4.56 -5.01
C ILE A 141 17.05 5.79 -4.83
N PRO A 142 17.49 6.46 -5.92
CA PRO A 142 18.36 7.64 -5.84
C PRO A 142 17.74 8.75 -5.00
N GLU A 143 18.58 9.46 -4.23
CA GLU A 143 18.18 10.51 -3.28
C GLU A 143 17.37 11.68 -3.86
N GLY A 144 17.33 11.83 -5.18
CA GLY A 144 16.61 12.91 -5.88
C GLY A 144 15.22 12.55 -6.43
N SER A 145 14.68 11.36 -6.13
CA SER A 145 13.31 11.00 -6.53
C SER A 145 12.28 11.71 -5.62
N GLU A 146 11.16 12.16 -6.21
CA GLU A 146 10.10 12.91 -5.51
C GLU A 146 9.43 12.13 -4.35
N LEU A 147 9.77 10.85 -4.16
CA LEU A 147 9.14 9.92 -3.23
C LEU A 147 9.95 9.65 -1.95
N ARG A 148 11.07 10.35 -1.71
CA ARG A 148 11.92 10.19 -0.51
C ARG A 148 11.75 11.28 0.57
N GLU A 149 10.78 12.19 0.43
CA GLU A 149 10.43 13.17 1.49
C GLU A 149 9.60 12.56 2.63
#